data_AF-A0A7S1JUW5-F1
#
_entry.id   AF-A0A7S1JUW5-F1
#
_cell.length_a   1.000
_cell.length_b   1.000
_cell.length_c   1.000
_cell.angle_alpha   90.00
_cell.angle_beta   90.00
_cell.angle_gamma   90.00
#
_symmetry.space_group_name_H-M   'P 1'
#
loop_
_entity.id
_entity.type
_entity.pdbx_description
1 polymer ?
#
loop_
_entity_poly.entity_id
_entity_poly.type
_entity_poly.pdbx_seq_one_letter_code
_entity_poly.pdbx_strand_id
1 'polypeptide(L)'
;QSAIRGKKTIFEFEGREIPLNSRFGVFITMNPGYAGRTELPDNLKSLFRPVAMMIPDYGLIAEIILFSEGFDSANSLARKMVNLYKLSSEQLSKQDHYDFGMRAVKSVLVMAGTLKRSNPDLDENIVLIRAMRDSNVPKFLSHDLPLFMGIISDLFPDAVVPYIDYGDLQKAIEKQLRDHELQVVPAYVTKVIQLLETQIVRHGVMLVGVTGTGKTTCSDILAKALTQLRQDEHADPNYQVTKVITLNPKSVTMDELYGATNPVTNEWTDGLIGQLVREACSDTSPNKKWVNFDGPVDALWIENMNTVLDDNKTLCLANGERIKLPSTLTMMFEVQDLAVASPATVSRCGMVYLEPLHLGWKCLVQTWGERFTKKYADYAKQLEEWTIQLCDAAIPFIRKNCREVISSVDANLIDSFCRLMWTFIDERNEIKGENTKEEQRLVRMYWAFSAVWSLGGNLHENSRPAFSDFLVPQLQSWCPEFPSSDCYSVSVDNTGKFITFESIVPDFEYDPRVSFFNILVPTQDTVTQKMLLENIMTAGYHCLWSGDTGVGKSVGIQNFLNHVPEGFVTGGVNFSAQTTSANLQDVFESKLIAKRKNLLGPPPGTRMLIFIDDVNMPQLETYGAQPPIE
;
A
#
# COMPACT_ATOMS: atom_id res chain seq x y z
N GLN A 1 -41.50 18.37 24.28
CA GLN A 1 -42.83 17.98 23.74
C GLN A 1 -44.00 18.34 24.68
N SER A 2 -43.94 18.03 25.97
CA SER A 2 -45.02 18.35 26.93
C SER A 2 -45.34 19.85 27.01
N ALA A 3 -44.32 20.73 26.98
CA ALA A 3 -44.50 22.17 26.92
C ALA A 3 -45.26 22.64 25.65
N ILE A 4 -44.96 22.03 24.49
CA ILE A 4 -45.64 22.30 23.22
C ILE A 4 -47.11 21.86 23.30
N ARG A 5 -47.38 20.64 23.79
CA ARG A 5 -48.76 20.14 23.98
C ARG A 5 -49.55 20.98 24.97
N GLY A 6 -48.89 21.47 26.02
CA GLY A 6 -49.46 22.37 27.01
C GLY A 6 -49.55 23.84 26.58
N LYS A 7 -49.19 24.18 25.33
CA LYS A 7 -49.19 25.55 24.79
C LYS A 7 -48.45 26.56 25.68
N LYS A 8 -47.37 26.13 26.34
CA LYS A 8 -46.56 27.02 27.19
C LYS A 8 -45.71 27.94 26.31
N THR A 9 -45.53 29.20 26.73
CA THR A 9 -44.64 30.16 26.06
C THR A 9 -43.20 30.10 26.58
N ILE A 10 -43.03 29.64 27.82
CA ILE A 10 -41.75 29.44 28.49
C ILE A 10 -41.80 28.05 29.15
N PHE A 11 -40.69 27.34 29.14
CA PHE A 11 -40.58 26.05 29.81
C PHE A 11 -39.19 25.86 30.40
N GLU A 12 -39.12 25.03 31.42
CA GLU A 12 -37.86 24.63 32.02
C GLU A 12 -37.18 23.56 31.15
N PHE A 13 -35.94 23.81 30.78
CA PHE A 13 -35.06 22.89 30.07
C PHE A 13 -33.71 22.86 30.78
N GLU A 14 -33.30 21.69 31.28
CA GLU A 14 -32.06 21.49 32.05
C GLU A 14 -31.90 22.50 33.21
N GLY A 15 -32.98 22.76 33.96
CA GLY A 15 -32.96 23.67 35.12
C GLY A 15 -32.96 25.16 34.77
N ARG A 16 -33.11 25.52 33.49
CA ARG A 16 -33.23 26.92 33.04
C ARG A 16 -34.57 27.16 32.35
N GLU A 17 -35.22 28.26 32.67
CA GLU A 17 -36.40 28.71 31.93
C GLU A 17 -35.99 29.32 30.60
N ILE A 18 -36.47 28.72 29.51
CA ILE A 18 -36.21 29.18 28.15
C ILE A 18 -37.52 29.42 27.38
N PRO A 19 -37.55 30.40 26.45
CA PRO A 19 -38.71 30.63 25.61
C PRO A 19 -38.92 29.45 24.63
N LEU A 20 -40.18 29.03 24.47
CA LEU A 20 -40.55 27.97 23.55
C LEU A 20 -40.68 28.50 22.12
N ASN A 21 -39.86 28.00 21.19
CA ASN A 21 -40.02 28.25 19.77
C ASN A 21 -40.84 27.13 19.11
N SER A 22 -42.06 27.43 18.67
CA SER A 22 -42.97 26.47 18.01
C SER A 22 -42.52 26.02 16.62
N ARG A 23 -41.53 26.69 16.01
CA ARG A 23 -40.93 26.31 14.72
C ARG A 23 -39.78 25.32 14.86
N PHE A 24 -39.34 25.02 16.08
CA PHE A 24 -38.29 24.06 16.32
C PHE A 24 -38.79 22.63 16.04
N GLY A 25 -38.10 21.91 15.17
CA GLY A 25 -38.37 20.51 14.84
C GLY A 25 -37.10 19.69 14.89
N VAL A 26 -37.21 18.43 15.31
CA VAL A 26 -36.11 17.47 15.32
C VAL A 26 -36.39 16.39 14.29
N PHE A 27 -35.42 16.18 13.40
CA PHE A 27 -35.46 15.14 12.38
C PHE A 27 -34.24 14.24 12.59
N ILE A 28 -34.46 12.93 12.54
CA ILE A 28 -33.40 11.95 12.70
C ILE A 28 -33.36 11.11 11.42
N THR A 29 -32.17 10.98 10.84
CA THR A 29 -31.90 10.04 9.77
C THR A 29 -31.26 8.79 10.35
N MET A 30 -31.76 7.62 9.96
CA MET A 30 -31.22 6.33 10.38
C MET A 30 -30.95 5.47 9.14
N ASN A 31 -29.78 4.83 9.11
CA ASN A 31 -29.43 3.80 8.15
C ASN A 31 -29.33 2.48 8.93
N PRO A 32 -30.37 1.63 8.90
CA PRO A 32 -30.35 0.35 9.61
C PRO A 32 -29.18 -0.52 9.12
N GLY A 33 -28.48 -1.20 10.04
CA GLY A 33 -27.41 -2.15 9.71
C GLY A 33 -26.06 -1.55 9.30
N TYR A 34 -25.88 -0.24 9.44
CA TYR A 34 -24.58 0.40 9.21
C TYR A 34 -23.62 0.11 10.39
N ALA A 35 -22.46 -0.46 10.11
CA ALA A 35 -21.44 -0.75 11.13
C ALA A 35 -21.03 0.54 11.87
N GLY A 36 -20.73 0.45 13.16
CA GLY A 36 -20.29 1.59 13.98
C GLY A 36 -21.41 2.49 14.52
N ARG A 37 -22.70 2.22 14.21
CA ARG A 37 -23.83 3.00 14.73
C ARG A 37 -24.73 2.16 15.64
N THR A 38 -25.14 2.76 16.77
CA THR A 38 -26.13 2.18 17.67
C THR A 38 -27.55 2.47 17.20
N GLU A 39 -28.43 1.50 17.30
CA GLU A 39 -29.86 1.75 17.10
C GLU A 39 -30.40 2.73 18.14
N LEU A 40 -31.42 3.50 17.72
CA LEU A 40 -32.15 4.35 18.64
C LEU A 40 -32.89 3.52 19.69
N PRO A 41 -32.81 3.87 20.98
CA PRO A 41 -33.62 3.26 22.02
C PRO A 41 -35.12 3.35 21.72
N ASP A 42 -35.89 2.33 22.08
CA ASP A 42 -37.32 2.22 21.72
C ASP A 42 -38.18 3.34 22.32
N ASN A 43 -37.84 3.80 23.52
CA ASN A 43 -38.47 4.96 24.15
C ASN A 43 -38.30 6.22 23.29
N LEU A 44 -37.13 6.41 22.67
CA LEU A 44 -36.87 7.52 21.77
C LEU A 44 -37.57 7.31 20.42
N LYS A 45 -37.49 6.09 19.84
CA LYS A 45 -38.16 5.73 18.57
C LYS A 45 -39.66 6.04 18.63
N SER A 46 -40.33 5.79 19.77
CA SER A 46 -41.75 6.08 19.97
C SER A 46 -42.14 7.57 19.84
N LEU A 47 -41.18 8.48 19.99
CA LEU A 47 -41.39 9.93 19.88
C LEU A 47 -41.34 10.44 18.43
N PHE A 48 -40.90 9.61 17.49
CA PHE A 48 -40.73 9.98 16.08
C PHE A 48 -41.72 9.25 15.18
N ARG A 49 -42.07 9.87 14.06
CA ARG A 49 -42.83 9.23 12.99
C ARG A 49 -41.85 8.64 11.98
N PRO A 50 -41.88 7.32 11.70
CA PRO A 50 -41.01 6.74 10.69
C PRO A 50 -41.43 7.21 9.30
N VAL A 51 -40.46 7.58 8.48
CA VAL A 51 -40.64 7.91 7.06
C VAL A 51 -39.65 7.06 6.29
N ALA A 52 -40.15 6.16 5.44
CA ALA A 52 -39.32 5.33 4.57
C ALA A 52 -38.95 6.13 3.32
N MET A 53 -37.66 6.39 3.13
CA MET A 53 -37.13 6.99 1.92
C MET A 53 -36.80 5.88 0.92
N MET A 54 -37.54 5.81 -0.19
CA MET A 54 -37.32 4.83 -1.25
C MET A 54 -36.16 5.25 -2.18
N ILE A 55 -35.69 4.31 -3.01
CA ILE A 55 -34.64 4.57 -4.00
C ILE A 55 -35.09 5.70 -4.93
N PRO A 56 -34.30 6.77 -5.10
CA PRO A 56 -34.66 7.89 -5.96
C PRO A 56 -34.60 7.51 -7.44
N ASP A 57 -35.29 8.26 -8.29
CA ASP A 57 -35.19 8.10 -9.74
C ASP A 57 -33.88 8.69 -10.26
N TYR A 58 -32.91 7.82 -10.56
CA TYR A 58 -31.59 8.24 -11.04
C TYR A 58 -31.67 8.92 -12.41
N GLY A 59 -32.63 8.56 -13.26
CA GLY A 59 -32.78 9.12 -14.59
C GLY A 59 -33.20 10.57 -14.54
N LEU A 60 -34.24 10.87 -13.74
CA LEU A 60 -34.71 12.24 -13.55
C LEU A 60 -33.63 13.13 -12.91
N ILE A 61 -32.91 12.62 -11.91
CA ILE A 61 -31.84 13.38 -11.27
C ILE A 61 -30.70 13.64 -12.25
N ALA A 62 -30.28 12.64 -13.03
CA ALA A 62 -29.21 12.80 -14.01
C ALA A 62 -29.58 13.78 -15.11
N GLU A 63 -30.83 13.75 -15.60
CA GLU A 63 -31.35 14.70 -16.59
C GLU A 63 -31.30 16.14 -16.08
N ILE A 64 -31.78 16.39 -14.85
CA ILE A 64 -31.76 17.72 -14.25
C ILE A 64 -30.33 18.23 -14.09
N ILE A 65 -29.40 17.38 -13.65
CA ILE A 65 -28.00 17.78 -13.48
C ILE A 65 -27.36 18.07 -14.84
N LEU A 66 -27.49 17.19 -15.83
CA LEU A 66 -26.96 17.43 -17.18
C LEU A 66 -27.49 18.74 -17.79
N PHE A 67 -28.79 18.97 -17.66
CA PHE A 67 -29.40 20.21 -18.12
C PHE A 67 -28.80 21.44 -17.41
N SER A 68 -28.60 21.36 -16.09
CA SER A 68 -27.95 22.44 -15.32
C SER A 68 -26.47 22.66 -15.68
N GLU A 69 -25.79 21.64 -16.20
CA GLU A 69 -24.41 21.69 -16.66
C GLU A 69 -24.29 22.18 -18.13
N GLY A 70 -25.41 22.43 -18.80
CA GLY A 70 -25.47 23.00 -20.15
C GLY A 70 -25.55 21.98 -21.29
N PHE A 71 -26.11 20.79 -21.03
CA PHE A 71 -26.39 19.79 -22.07
C PHE A 71 -27.79 19.98 -22.67
N ASP A 72 -27.86 20.05 -24.00
CA ASP A 72 -29.12 20.16 -24.74
C ASP A 72 -29.85 18.81 -24.84
N SER A 73 -29.10 17.71 -25.02
CA SER A 73 -29.64 16.35 -25.17
C SER A 73 -29.74 15.56 -23.86
N ALA A 74 -29.87 16.27 -22.73
CA ALA A 74 -29.82 15.74 -21.36
C ALA A 74 -30.73 14.53 -21.11
N ASN A 75 -31.95 14.51 -21.64
CA ASN A 75 -32.90 13.40 -21.45
C ASN A 75 -32.38 12.06 -21.99
N SER A 76 -31.85 12.08 -23.23
CA SER A 76 -31.33 10.89 -23.90
C SER A 76 -30.08 10.38 -23.20
N LEU A 77 -29.16 11.31 -22.89
CA LEU A 77 -27.89 11.03 -22.23
C LEU A 77 -28.08 10.47 -20.81
N ALA A 78 -29.01 11.02 -20.03
CA ALA A 78 -29.34 10.53 -18.69
C ALA A 78 -29.80 9.07 -18.70
N ARG A 79 -30.69 8.70 -19.64
CA ARG A 79 -31.16 7.30 -19.78
C ARG A 79 -30.02 6.35 -20.13
N LYS A 80 -29.15 6.73 -21.07
CA LYS A 80 -27.97 5.94 -21.43
C LYS A 80 -27.03 5.76 -20.25
N MET A 81 -26.76 6.83 -19.50
CA MET A 81 -25.90 6.79 -18.33
C MET A 81 -26.44 5.85 -17.24
N VAL A 82 -27.73 5.96 -16.90
CA VAL A 82 -28.34 5.09 -15.88
C VAL A 82 -28.30 3.63 -16.32
N ASN A 83 -28.58 3.35 -17.59
CA ASN A 83 -28.46 1.99 -18.14
C ASN A 83 -27.02 1.47 -18.09
N LEU A 84 -26.02 2.30 -18.41
CA LEU A 84 -24.61 1.92 -18.30
C LEU A 84 -24.24 1.50 -16.88
N TYR A 85 -24.62 2.29 -15.87
CA TYR A 85 -24.33 1.98 -14.47
C TYR A 85 -25.09 0.74 -13.98
N LYS A 86 -26.34 0.57 -14.42
CA LYS A 86 -27.12 -0.64 -14.12
C LYS A 86 -26.46 -1.89 -14.72
N LEU A 87 -26.14 -1.87 -16.02
CA LEU A 87 -25.47 -2.98 -16.70
C LEU A 87 -24.10 -3.27 -16.09
N SER A 88 -23.33 -2.22 -15.76
CA SER A 88 -22.03 -2.37 -15.09
C SER A 88 -22.17 -3.06 -13.74
N SER A 89 -23.18 -2.71 -12.95
CA SER A 89 -23.43 -3.36 -11.65
C SER A 89 -23.92 -4.82 -11.75
N GLU A 90 -24.53 -5.20 -12.89
CA GLU A 90 -25.08 -6.54 -13.12
C GLU A 90 -24.07 -7.47 -13.82
N GLN A 91 -23.19 -6.94 -14.68
CA GLN A 91 -22.31 -7.72 -15.55
C GLN A 91 -20.84 -7.74 -15.10
N LEU A 92 -20.34 -6.69 -14.44
CA LEU A 92 -18.96 -6.66 -13.98
C LEU A 92 -18.76 -7.50 -12.72
N SER A 93 -17.52 -7.85 -12.44
CA SER A 93 -17.19 -8.57 -11.19
C SER A 93 -17.57 -7.74 -9.95
N LYS A 94 -17.93 -8.42 -8.85
CA LYS A 94 -18.23 -7.76 -7.57
C LYS A 94 -16.93 -7.46 -6.84
N GLN A 95 -16.65 -6.17 -6.62
CA GLN A 95 -15.46 -5.69 -5.89
C GLN A 95 -15.85 -4.64 -4.85
N ASP A 96 -15.13 -4.56 -3.73
CA ASP A 96 -15.42 -3.60 -2.64
C ASP A 96 -15.21 -2.14 -3.04
N HIS A 97 -14.34 -1.90 -4.02
CA HIS A 97 -14.01 -0.57 -4.54
C HIS A 97 -14.91 -0.14 -5.72
N TYR A 98 -15.84 -0.99 -6.17
CA TYR A 98 -16.78 -0.64 -7.23
C TYR A 98 -17.97 0.12 -6.64
N ASP A 99 -18.13 1.38 -7.05
CA ASP A 99 -19.28 2.23 -6.66
C ASP A 99 -20.09 2.64 -7.90
N PHE A 100 -21.31 2.10 -7.97
CA PHE A 100 -22.32 2.44 -8.97
C PHE A 100 -23.50 3.23 -8.38
N GLY A 101 -23.35 3.76 -7.16
CA GLY A 101 -24.36 4.54 -6.46
C GLY A 101 -24.52 5.97 -6.99
N MET A 102 -25.56 6.67 -6.51
CA MET A 102 -25.90 8.02 -6.96
C MET A 102 -24.78 9.05 -6.74
N ARG A 103 -23.88 8.85 -5.78
CA ARG A 103 -22.73 9.75 -5.56
C ARG A 103 -21.70 9.62 -6.67
N ALA A 104 -21.38 8.40 -7.09
CA ALA A 104 -20.54 8.16 -8.25
C ALA A 104 -21.17 8.77 -9.51
N VAL A 105 -22.47 8.54 -9.72
CA VAL A 105 -23.23 9.13 -10.85
C VAL A 105 -23.14 10.66 -10.82
N LYS A 106 -23.44 11.32 -9.70
CA LYS A 106 -23.32 12.78 -9.55
C LYS A 106 -21.91 13.27 -9.87
N SER A 107 -20.87 12.57 -9.41
CA SER A 107 -19.48 12.91 -9.68
C SER A 107 -19.16 12.95 -11.17
N VAL A 108 -19.63 11.93 -11.91
CA VAL A 108 -19.40 11.83 -13.35
C VAL A 108 -20.17 12.92 -14.09
N LEU A 109 -21.38 13.24 -13.66
CA LEU A 109 -22.18 14.30 -14.27
C LEU A 109 -21.54 15.69 -14.12
N VAL A 110 -21.04 16.02 -12.92
CA VAL A 110 -20.32 17.28 -12.67
C VAL A 110 -18.99 17.33 -13.45
N MET A 111 -18.31 16.19 -13.57
CA MET A 111 -17.11 16.07 -14.42
C MET A 111 -17.45 16.32 -15.89
N ALA A 112 -18.53 15.71 -16.40
CA ALA A 112 -19.00 15.90 -17.78
C ALA A 112 -19.33 17.37 -18.05
N GLY A 113 -19.96 18.08 -17.11
CA GLY A 113 -20.21 19.52 -17.22
C GLY A 113 -18.94 20.36 -17.30
N THR A 114 -17.93 20.02 -16.51
CA THR A 114 -16.62 20.69 -16.55
C THR A 114 -15.90 20.44 -17.88
N LEU A 115 -15.97 19.21 -18.40
CA LEU A 115 -15.42 18.86 -19.71
C LEU A 115 -16.16 19.56 -20.86
N LYS A 116 -17.49 19.70 -20.77
CA LYS A 116 -18.31 20.43 -21.75
C LYS A 116 -17.94 21.92 -21.79
N ARG A 117 -17.77 22.55 -20.63
CA ARG A 117 -17.31 23.95 -20.55
C ARG A 117 -15.92 24.16 -21.13
N SER A 118 -15.04 23.18 -20.93
CA SER A 118 -13.65 23.24 -21.43
C SER A 118 -13.57 22.96 -22.94
N ASN A 119 -14.53 22.20 -23.49
CA ASN A 119 -14.61 21.83 -24.90
C ASN A 119 -16.05 22.06 -25.44
N PRO A 120 -16.48 23.32 -25.67
CA PRO A 120 -17.87 23.64 -26.01
C PRO A 120 -18.36 22.97 -27.30
N ASP A 121 -17.48 22.87 -28.30
CA ASP A 121 -17.81 22.37 -29.64
C ASP A 121 -17.82 20.84 -29.76
N LEU A 122 -17.42 20.12 -28.70
CA LEU A 122 -17.39 18.66 -28.71
C LEU A 122 -18.83 18.10 -28.63
N ASP A 123 -19.09 17.02 -29.36
CA ASP A 123 -20.35 16.28 -29.29
C ASP A 123 -20.63 15.82 -27.86
N GLU A 124 -21.86 16.04 -27.40
CA GLU A 124 -22.25 15.76 -26.01
C GLU A 124 -22.13 14.28 -25.63
N ASN A 125 -22.34 13.36 -26.59
CA ASN A 125 -22.11 11.94 -26.34
C ASN A 125 -20.64 11.68 -26.05
N ILE A 126 -19.73 12.28 -26.83
CA ILE A 126 -18.28 12.11 -26.65
C ILE A 126 -17.85 12.68 -25.30
N VAL A 127 -18.36 13.84 -24.90
CA VAL A 127 -18.07 14.44 -23.58
C VAL A 127 -18.49 13.50 -22.46
N LEU A 128 -19.70 12.94 -22.53
CA LEU A 128 -20.20 12.03 -21.50
C LEU A 128 -19.43 10.72 -21.46
N ILE A 129 -19.12 10.12 -22.62
CA ILE A 129 -18.31 8.90 -22.71
C ILE A 129 -16.94 9.12 -22.07
N ARG A 130 -16.31 10.28 -22.36
CA ARG A 130 -15.03 10.64 -21.75
C ARG A 130 -15.14 10.73 -20.23
N ALA A 131 -16.13 11.45 -19.71
CA ALA A 131 -16.35 11.55 -18.26
C ALA A 131 -16.57 10.17 -17.60
N MET A 132 -17.35 9.29 -18.25
CA MET A 132 -17.60 7.93 -17.76
C MET A 132 -16.33 7.07 -17.80
N ARG A 133 -15.51 7.20 -18.84
CA ARG A 133 -14.25 6.47 -18.96
C ARG A 133 -13.25 6.93 -17.91
N ASP A 134 -12.99 8.23 -17.84
CA ASP A 134 -11.99 8.84 -16.95
C ASP A 134 -12.34 8.57 -15.48
N SER A 135 -13.64 8.54 -15.13
CA SER A 135 -14.06 8.27 -13.76
C SER A 135 -14.10 6.78 -13.37
N ASN A 136 -14.18 5.84 -14.31
CA ASN A 136 -14.43 4.42 -13.98
C ASN A 136 -13.29 3.49 -14.38
N VAL A 137 -12.60 3.75 -15.49
CA VAL A 137 -11.46 2.93 -15.95
C VAL A 137 -10.35 2.81 -14.89
N PRO A 138 -9.99 3.85 -14.12
CA PRO A 138 -8.98 3.70 -13.08
C PRO A 138 -9.35 2.70 -11.99
N LYS A 139 -10.65 2.45 -11.79
CA LYS A 139 -11.19 1.59 -10.74
C LYS A 139 -11.26 0.12 -11.13
N PHE A 140 -11.45 -0.17 -12.41
CA PHE A 140 -11.79 -1.52 -12.86
C PHE A 140 -10.58 -2.44 -13.00
N LEU A 141 -10.85 -3.72 -12.79
CA LEU A 141 -9.93 -4.81 -13.08
C LEU A 141 -9.73 -4.97 -14.59
N SER A 142 -8.57 -5.48 -14.98
CA SER A 142 -8.17 -5.61 -16.38
C SER A 142 -9.11 -6.47 -17.21
N HIS A 143 -9.75 -7.49 -16.62
CA HIS A 143 -10.72 -8.35 -17.29
C HIS A 143 -12.13 -7.74 -17.41
N ASP A 144 -12.45 -6.76 -16.57
CA ASP A 144 -13.73 -6.03 -16.59
C ASP A 144 -13.69 -4.87 -17.60
N LEU A 145 -12.50 -4.34 -17.93
CA LEU A 145 -12.33 -3.26 -18.90
C LEU A 145 -12.93 -3.57 -20.29
N PRO A 146 -12.70 -4.76 -20.90
CA PRO A 146 -13.34 -5.12 -22.16
C PRO A 146 -14.87 -5.17 -22.08
N LEU A 147 -15.42 -5.68 -20.97
CA LEU A 147 -16.87 -5.73 -20.75
C LEU A 147 -17.46 -4.33 -20.66
N PHE A 148 -16.83 -3.45 -19.88
CA PHE A 148 -17.23 -2.06 -19.76
C PHE A 148 -17.19 -1.30 -21.09
N MET A 149 -16.12 -1.51 -21.88
CA MET A 149 -16.02 -0.91 -23.23
C MET A 149 -17.07 -1.47 -24.18
N GLY A 150 -17.43 -2.75 -24.05
CA GLY A 150 -18.57 -3.35 -24.76
C GLY A 150 -19.89 -2.66 -24.43
N ILE A 151 -20.18 -2.43 -23.14
CA ILE A 151 -21.38 -1.71 -22.69
C ILE A 151 -21.41 -0.28 -23.24
N ILE A 152 -20.27 0.42 -23.28
CA ILE A 152 -20.18 1.75 -23.89
C ILE A 152 -20.49 1.68 -25.39
N SER A 153 -19.88 0.75 -26.11
CA SER A 153 -20.08 0.59 -27.56
C SER A 153 -21.53 0.28 -27.91
N ASP A 154 -22.21 -0.52 -27.10
CA ASP A 154 -23.63 -0.87 -27.32
C ASP A 154 -24.57 0.33 -27.09
N LEU A 155 -24.26 1.19 -26.12
CA LEU A 155 -25.06 2.39 -25.81
C LEU A 155 -24.73 3.60 -26.70
N PHE A 156 -23.51 3.62 -27.27
CA PHE A 156 -22.98 4.71 -28.11
C PHE A 156 -22.26 4.16 -29.36
N PRO A 157 -22.99 3.52 -30.31
CA PRO A 157 -22.38 2.83 -31.44
C PRO A 157 -21.60 3.72 -32.40
N ASP A 158 -22.00 4.98 -32.56
CA ASP A 158 -21.40 5.92 -33.53
C ASP A 158 -20.29 6.81 -32.92
N ALA A 159 -19.97 6.63 -31.63
CA ALA A 159 -19.08 7.53 -30.92
C ALA A 159 -17.61 7.10 -31.02
N VAL A 160 -16.81 7.86 -31.77
CA VAL A 160 -15.34 7.72 -31.77
C VAL A 160 -14.75 8.64 -30.72
N VAL A 161 -14.22 8.07 -29.63
CA VAL A 161 -13.58 8.86 -28.56
C VAL A 161 -12.18 9.30 -29.02
N PRO A 162 -11.88 10.60 -29.06
CA PRO A 162 -10.56 11.08 -29.45
C PRO A 162 -9.50 10.66 -28.42
N TYR A 163 -8.32 10.30 -28.91
CA TYR A 163 -7.15 10.04 -28.07
C TYR A 163 -6.66 11.36 -27.44
N ILE A 164 -6.38 11.34 -26.13
CA ILE A 164 -5.78 12.48 -25.43
C ILE A 164 -4.27 12.25 -25.41
N ASP A 165 -3.54 13.17 -26.02
CA ASP A 165 -2.08 13.18 -25.97
C ASP A 165 -1.61 13.86 -24.68
N TYR A 166 -1.11 13.06 -23.74
CA TYR A 166 -0.48 13.54 -22.51
C TYR A 166 1.02 13.81 -22.70
N GLY A 167 1.48 13.92 -23.94
CA GLY A 167 2.87 13.78 -24.36
C GLY A 167 3.90 14.39 -23.41
N ASP A 168 3.71 15.60 -22.92
CA ASP A 168 4.69 16.25 -22.04
C ASP A 168 4.68 15.70 -20.60
N LEU A 169 3.50 15.41 -20.06
CA LEU A 169 3.38 14.70 -18.77
C LEU A 169 3.92 13.28 -18.86
N GLN A 170 3.58 12.56 -19.93
CA GLN A 170 4.08 11.21 -20.15
C GLN A 170 5.61 11.20 -20.25
N LYS A 171 6.21 12.10 -21.06
CA LYS A 171 7.66 12.25 -21.16
C LYS A 171 8.30 12.57 -19.81
N ALA A 172 7.70 13.46 -19.01
CA ALA A 172 8.21 13.79 -17.68
C ALA A 172 8.17 12.58 -16.73
N ILE A 173 7.08 11.79 -16.74
CA ILE A 173 6.97 10.55 -15.95
C ILE A 173 8.04 9.54 -16.39
N GLU A 174 8.15 9.29 -17.70
CA GLU A 174 9.16 8.37 -18.24
C GLU A 174 10.59 8.81 -17.92
N LYS A 175 10.86 10.12 -17.97
CA LYS A 175 12.13 10.70 -17.55
C LYS A 175 12.39 10.46 -16.07
N GLN A 176 11.42 10.74 -15.20
CA GLN A 176 11.57 10.51 -13.76
C GLN A 176 11.78 9.05 -13.41
N LEU A 177 11.13 8.11 -14.11
CA LEU A 177 11.41 6.68 -13.95
C LEU A 177 12.86 6.34 -14.29
N ARG A 178 13.37 6.83 -15.43
CA ARG A 178 14.77 6.61 -15.85
C ARG A 178 15.78 7.26 -14.90
N ASP A 179 15.50 8.49 -14.45
CA ASP A 179 16.35 9.24 -13.50
C ASP A 179 16.49 8.50 -12.15
N HIS A 180 15.48 7.69 -11.78
CA HIS A 180 15.49 6.84 -10.58
C HIS A 180 15.92 5.40 -10.86
N GLU A 181 16.42 5.13 -12.07
CA GLU A 181 16.89 3.80 -12.50
C GLU A 181 15.79 2.76 -12.33
N LEU A 182 14.59 3.09 -12.83
CA LEU A 182 13.42 2.22 -12.87
C LEU A 182 13.02 1.96 -14.32
N GLN A 183 12.45 0.78 -14.55
CA GLN A 183 11.93 0.41 -15.87
C GLN A 183 10.69 1.22 -16.25
N VAL A 184 10.63 1.60 -17.53
CA VAL A 184 9.47 2.30 -18.11
C VAL A 184 8.51 1.27 -18.68
N VAL A 185 7.46 0.95 -17.92
CA VAL A 185 6.39 0.04 -18.35
C VAL A 185 5.17 0.86 -18.79
N PRO A 186 4.71 0.79 -20.06
CA PRO A 186 3.63 1.65 -20.56
C PRO A 186 2.31 1.55 -19.78
N ALA A 187 1.93 0.34 -19.36
CA ALA A 187 0.72 0.13 -18.56
C ALA A 187 0.84 0.81 -17.18
N TYR A 188 2.01 0.77 -16.55
CA TYR A 188 2.27 1.46 -15.30
C TYR A 188 2.27 2.99 -15.48
N VAL A 189 2.90 3.53 -16.53
CA VAL A 189 2.86 4.97 -16.85
C VAL A 189 1.42 5.47 -17.02
N THR A 190 0.56 4.67 -17.66
CA THR A 190 -0.87 4.97 -17.78
C THR A 190 -1.54 5.09 -16.40
N LYS A 191 -1.18 4.23 -15.43
CA LYS A 191 -1.69 4.32 -14.05
C LYS A 191 -1.21 5.57 -13.31
N VAL A 192 0.04 5.99 -13.53
CA VAL A 192 0.57 7.25 -12.98
C VAL A 192 -0.21 8.46 -13.52
N ILE A 193 -0.57 8.45 -14.81
CA ILE A 193 -1.41 9.50 -15.41
C ILE A 193 -2.82 9.48 -14.81
N GLN A 194 -3.43 8.30 -14.66
CA GLN A 194 -4.76 8.14 -14.04
C GLN A 194 -4.81 8.68 -12.60
N LEU A 195 -3.71 8.59 -11.85
CA LEU A 195 -3.61 9.18 -10.53
C LEU A 195 -3.76 10.71 -10.57
N LEU A 196 -3.12 11.38 -11.52
CA LEU A 196 -3.28 12.83 -11.68
C LEU A 196 -4.71 13.21 -12.10
N GLU A 197 -5.28 12.51 -13.08
CA GLU A 197 -6.64 12.75 -13.54
C GLU A 197 -7.64 12.63 -12.38
N THR A 198 -7.47 11.60 -11.56
CA THR A 198 -8.31 11.35 -10.39
C THR A 198 -8.13 12.46 -9.34
N GLN A 199 -6.90 12.94 -9.13
CA GLN A 199 -6.60 14.01 -8.19
C GLN A 199 -7.18 15.37 -8.60
N ILE A 200 -7.21 15.67 -9.91
CA ILE A 200 -7.78 16.94 -10.41
C ILE A 200 -9.26 17.04 -10.02
N VAL A 201 -9.95 15.91 -9.99
CA VAL A 201 -11.40 15.83 -9.71
C VAL A 201 -11.68 15.69 -8.22
N ARG A 202 -10.86 14.90 -7.50
CA ARG A 202 -11.09 14.54 -6.09
C ARG A 202 -9.88 14.88 -5.24
N HIS A 203 -10.11 15.56 -4.12
CA HIS A 203 -9.07 15.86 -3.12
C HIS A 203 -8.78 14.69 -2.18
N GLY A 204 -9.66 13.68 -2.12
CA GLY A 204 -9.43 12.39 -1.48
C GLY A 204 -9.23 11.31 -2.53
N VAL A 205 -8.09 10.62 -2.53
CA VAL A 205 -7.75 9.59 -3.53
C VAL A 205 -7.23 8.33 -2.84
N MET A 206 -7.70 7.15 -3.26
CA MET A 206 -7.23 5.86 -2.75
C MET A 206 -6.46 5.13 -3.86
N LEU A 207 -5.19 4.85 -3.59
CA LEU A 207 -4.34 3.94 -4.34
C LEU A 207 -4.52 2.54 -3.76
N VAL A 208 -5.25 1.69 -4.49
CA VAL A 208 -5.63 0.34 -4.03
C VAL A 208 -4.83 -0.69 -4.80
N GLY A 209 -4.22 -1.64 -4.11
CA GLY A 209 -3.54 -2.77 -4.74
C GLY A 209 -2.62 -3.49 -3.77
N VAL A 210 -2.31 -4.76 -4.07
CA VAL A 210 -1.44 -5.57 -3.21
C VAL A 210 -0.02 -5.00 -3.10
N THR A 211 0.74 -5.45 -2.10
CA THR A 211 2.15 -5.07 -1.94
C THR A 211 2.96 -5.44 -3.19
N GLY A 212 3.92 -4.59 -3.56
CA GLY A 212 4.78 -4.82 -4.73
C GLY A 212 4.19 -4.38 -6.08
N THR A 213 3.02 -3.74 -6.12
CA THR A 213 2.44 -3.16 -7.35
C THR A 213 2.95 -1.75 -7.67
N GLY A 214 3.83 -1.19 -6.82
CA GLY A 214 4.45 0.11 -7.03
C GLY A 214 3.55 1.31 -6.68
N LYS A 215 2.67 1.19 -5.68
CA LYS A 215 1.78 2.29 -5.23
C LYS A 215 2.57 3.50 -4.71
N THR A 216 3.50 3.30 -3.78
CA THR A 216 4.39 4.36 -3.28
C THR A 216 5.14 5.04 -4.42
N THR A 217 5.81 4.25 -5.27
CA THR A 217 6.54 4.72 -6.45
C THR A 217 5.64 5.50 -7.41
N CYS A 218 4.36 5.13 -7.56
CA CYS A 218 3.41 5.80 -8.44
C CYS A 218 3.18 7.25 -7.98
N SER A 219 2.91 7.43 -6.69
CA SER A 219 2.71 8.76 -6.11
C SER A 219 3.99 9.60 -6.10
N ASP A 220 5.14 9.00 -5.77
CA ASP A 220 6.43 9.69 -5.73
C ASP A 220 6.89 10.16 -7.10
N ILE A 221 6.79 9.30 -8.12
CA ILE A 221 7.17 9.63 -9.50
C ILE A 221 6.24 10.73 -10.04
N LEU A 222 4.94 10.68 -9.75
CA LEU A 222 4.03 11.73 -10.16
C LEU A 222 4.39 13.07 -9.51
N ALA A 223 4.63 13.09 -8.19
CA ALA A 223 5.01 14.31 -7.47
C ALA A 223 6.29 14.94 -8.05
N LYS A 224 7.28 14.11 -8.39
CA LYS A 224 8.54 14.55 -9.01
C LYS A 224 8.33 15.04 -10.44
N ALA A 225 7.51 14.36 -11.25
CA ALA A 225 7.20 14.76 -12.62
C ALA A 225 6.47 16.12 -12.65
N LEU A 226 5.47 16.33 -11.78
CA LEU A 226 4.76 17.60 -11.64
C LEU A 226 5.71 18.74 -11.21
N THR A 227 6.62 18.43 -10.30
CA THR A 227 7.62 19.39 -9.82
C THR A 227 8.59 19.78 -10.93
N GLN A 228 9.07 18.80 -11.71
CA GLN A 228 9.95 19.05 -12.86
C GLN A 228 9.24 19.89 -13.92
N LEU A 229 8.01 19.54 -14.32
CA LEU A 229 7.24 20.32 -15.29
C LEU A 229 7.04 21.77 -14.86
N ARG A 230 6.85 21.99 -13.55
CA ARG A 230 6.74 23.36 -13.01
C ARG A 230 8.07 24.11 -13.05
N GLN A 231 9.19 23.43 -12.78
CA GLN A 231 10.54 24.01 -12.88
C GLN A 231 10.91 24.33 -14.33
N ASP A 232 10.41 23.54 -15.28
CA ASP A 232 10.54 23.76 -16.72
C ASP A 232 9.57 24.85 -17.26
N GLU A 233 8.95 25.62 -16.35
CA GLU A 233 8.03 26.74 -16.65
C GLU A 233 6.80 26.37 -17.50
N HIS A 234 6.32 25.12 -17.39
CA HIS A 234 5.12 24.68 -18.11
C HIS A 234 3.89 25.53 -17.75
N ALA A 235 3.06 25.86 -18.76
CA ALA A 235 1.93 26.79 -18.62
C ALA A 235 0.71 26.21 -17.89
N ASP A 236 0.58 24.89 -17.81
CA ASP A 236 -0.55 24.22 -17.16
C ASP A 236 -0.58 24.50 -15.64
N PRO A 237 -1.65 25.09 -15.11
CA PRO A 237 -1.76 25.43 -13.68
C PRO A 237 -1.80 24.18 -12.77
N ASN A 238 -2.14 23.01 -13.30
CA ASN A 238 -2.18 21.77 -12.54
C ASN A 238 -0.79 21.22 -12.22
N TYR A 239 0.24 21.63 -12.96
CA TYR A 239 1.62 21.22 -12.72
C TYR A 239 2.25 22.20 -11.73
N GLN A 240 2.37 21.76 -10.49
CA GLN A 240 2.95 22.55 -9.40
C GLN A 240 3.99 21.72 -8.65
N VAL A 241 4.90 22.42 -7.98
CA VAL A 241 5.82 21.77 -7.04
C VAL A 241 4.99 21.02 -6.01
N THR A 242 5.29 19.74 -5.86
CA THR A 242 4.48 18.82 -5.07
C THR A 242 5.34 18.23 -3.95
N LYS A 243 4.86 18.35 -2.72
CA LYS A 243 5.47 17.74 -1.53
C LYS A 243 4.59 16.63 -1.01
N VAL A 244 5.17 15.46 -0.78
CA VAL A 244 4.50 14.30 -0.20
C VAL A 244 4.93 14.13 1.25
N ILE A 245 3.98 13.93 2.15
CA ILE A 245 4.18 13.59 3.55
C ILE A 245 3.46 12.27 3.79
N THR A 246 4.18 11.25 4.24
CA THR A 246 3.61 9.91 4.47
C THR A 246 3.49 9.64 5.96
N LEU A 247 2.37 9.04 6.38
CA LEU A 247 2.16 8.55 7.73
C LEU A 247 1.38 7.23 7.71
N ASN A 248 1.67 6.33 8.65
CA ASN A 248 0.83 5.15 8.87
C ASN A 248 -0.26 5.51 9.90
N PRO A 249 -1.56 5.49 9.54
CA PRO A 249 -2.63 5.80 10.48
C PRO A 249 -2.77 4.79 11.63
N LYS A 250 -2.16 3.61 11.51
CA LYS A 250 -2.21 2.51 12.49
C LYS A 250 -0.99 2.37 13.39
N SER A 251 0.12 3.05 13.07
CA SER A 251 1.30 3.05 13.93
C SER A 251 1.16 3.97 15.15
N VAL A 252 0.09 4.77 15.19
CA VAL A 252 -0.25 5.71 16.27
C VAL A 252 -1.67 5.48 16.78
N THR A 253 -1.95 5.95 17.99
CA THR A 253 -3.29 5.89 18.56
C THR A 253 -4.25 6.88 17.89
N MET A 254 -5.56 6.63 18.02
CA MET A 254 -6.60 7.55 17.53
C MET A 254 -6.47 8.97 18.11
N ASP A 255 -6.08 9.06 19.39
CA ASP A 255 -5.89 10.32 20.10
C ASP A 255 -4.68 11.09 19.57
N GLU A 256 -3.59 10.41 19.23
CA GLU A 256 -2.41 11.02 18.59
C GLU A 256 -2.70 11.43 17.13
N LEU A 257 -3.56 10.68 16.45
CA LEU A 257 -3.91 10.94 15.06
C LEU A 257 -4.82 12.18 14.91
N TYR A 258 -5.89 12.26 15.71
CA TYR A 258 -6.92 13.31 15.61
C TYR A 258 -6.84 14.39 16.69
N GLY A 259 -6.15 14.11 17.79
CA GLY A 259 -6.14 14.95 18.98
C GLY A 259 -7.17 14.50 20.01
N ALA A 260 -6.88 14.76 21.27
CA ALA A 260 -7.73 14.41 22.39
C ALA A 260 -7.67 15.47 23.49
N THR A 261 -8.78 15.62 24.22
CA THR A 261 -8.81 16.40 25.46
C THR A 261 -8.32 15.53 26.61
N ASN A 262 -7.33 16.00 27.36
CA ASN A 262 -6.90 15.31 28.57
C ASN A 262 -8.04 15.31 29.61
N PRO A 263 -8.50 14.14 30.10
CA PRO A 263 -9.66 14.06 30.99
C PRO A 263 -9.42 14.69 32.38
N VAL A 264 -8.16 14.88 32.78
CA VAL A 264 -7.79 15.47 34.07
C VAL A 264 -7.63 16.98 33.96
N THR A 265 -6.88 17.47 32.96
CA THR A 265 -6.58 18.91 32.80
C THR A 265 -7.62 19.65 31.97
N ASN A 266 -8.47 18.93 31.21
CA ASN A 266 -9.34 19.45 30.17
C ASN A 266 -8.60 20.24 29.07
N GLU A 267 -7.28 20.08 28.95
CA GLU A 267 -6.49 20.71 27.90
C GLU A 267 -6.55 19.87 26.62
N TRP A 268 -6.70 20.56 25.48
CA TRP A 268 -6.67 19.93 24.17
C TRP A 268 -5.23 19.66 23.75
N THR A 269 -4.93 18.40 23.43
CA THR A 269 -3.71 18.00 22.73
C THR A 269 -4.07 17.76 21.28
N ASP A 270 -3.34 18.42 20.38
CA ASP A 270 -3.61 18.37 18.96
C ASP A 270 -3.02 17.11 18.32
N GLY A 271 -3.74 16.52 17.37
CA GLY A 271 -3.29 15.34 16.64
C GLY A 271 -2.49 15.66 15.39
N LEU A 272 -1.79 14.66 14.86
CA LEU A 272 -0.93 14.76 13.68
C LEU A 272 -1.68 15.34 12.46
N ILE A 273 -2.92 14.91 12.23
CA ILE A 273 -3.70 15.34 11.07
C ILE A 273 -4.10 16.81 11.20
N GLY A 274 -4.52 17.23 12.39
CA GLY A 274 -4.85 18.63 12.68
C GLY A 274 -3.65 19.54 12.43
N GLN A 275 -2.47 19.13 12.91
CA GLN A 275 -1.22 19.86 12.70
C GLN A 275 -0.87 19.97 11.21
N LEU A 276 -0.91 18.87 10.46
CA LEU A 276 -0.58 18.83 9.03
C LEU A 276 -1.53 19.71 8.20
N VAL A 277 -2.83 19.68 8.50
CA VAL A 277 -3.81 20.52 7.79
C VAL A 277 -3.57 22.00 8.12
N ARG A 278 -3.29 22.36 9.37
CA ARG A 278 -2.99 23.77 9.73
C ARG A 278 -1.69 24.25 9.08
N GLU A 279 -0.66 23.43 9.02
CA GLU A 279 0.57 23.74 8.28
C GLU A 279 0.30 23.95 6.79
N ALA A 280 -0.57 23.13 6.19
CA ALA A 280 -1.02 23.31 4.81
C ALA A 280 -1.79 24.63 4.62
N CYS A 281 -2.72 24.97 5.53
CA CYS A 281 -3.46 26.22 5.49
C CYS A 281 -2.58 27.47 5.67
N SER A 282 -1.49 27.37 6.43
CA SER A 282 -0.56 28.48 6.69
C SER A 282 0.33 28.82 5.50
N ASP A 283 0.47 27.91 4.55
CA ASP A 283 1.33 28.07 3.38
C ASP A 283 0.55 28.74 2.25
N THR A 284 0.98 29.94 1.88
CA THR A 284 0.37 30.74 0.81
C THR A 284 0.92 30.43 -0.58
N SER A 285 1.85 29.48 -0.71
CA SER A 285 2.40 29.09 -2.00
C SER A 285 1.40 28.26 -2.82
N PRO A 286 1.49 28.28 -4.17
CA PRO A 286 0.67 27.42 -5.03
C PRO A 286 1.12 25.94 -5.02
N ASN A 287 2.08 25.59 -4.17
CA ASN A 287 2.65 24.25 -4.12
C ASN A 287 1.61 23.24 -3.63
N LYS A 288 1.53 22.10 -4.31
CA LYS A 288 0.68 21.00 -3.88
C LYS A 288 1.30 20.30 -2.68
N LYS A 289 0.46 19.94 -1.71
CA LYS A 289 0.83 19.15 -0.53
C LYS A 289 -0.01 17.89 -0.51
N TRP A 290 0.64 16.74 -0.50
CA TRP A 290 -0.04 15.46 -0.44
C TRP A 290 0.25 14.83 0.91
N VAL A 291 -0.81 14.47 1.62
CA VAL A 291 -0.71 13.68 2.85
C VAL A 291 -1.10 12.26 2.49
N ASN A 292 -0.13 11.37 2.42
CA ASN A 292 -0.30 9.96 2.11
C ASN A 292 -0.46 9.15 3.41
N PHE A 293 -1.59 8.47 3.54
CA PHE A 293 -1.86 7.53 4.61
C PHE A 293 -1.52 6.13 4.09
N ASP A 294 -0.37 5.61 4.48
CA ASP A 294 0.12 4.28 4.06
C ASP A 294 -0.13 3.25 5.17
N GLY A 295 -1.13 2.40 4.96
CA GLY A 295 -1.58 1.44 5.96
C GLY A 295 -3.05 1.06 5.78
N PRO A 296 -3.54 0.06 6.52
CA PRO A 296 -4.90 -0.44 6.35
C PRO A 296 -5.96 0.59 6.77
N VAL A 297 -7.03 0.68 5.98
CA VAL A 297 -8.21 1.50 6.27
C VAL A 297 -9.26 0.66 6.95
N ASP A 298 -9.76 1.12 8.10
CA ASP A 298 -10.95 0.58 8.74
C ASP A 298 -11.97 1.67 9.05
N ALA A 299 -13.18 1.22 9.39
CA ALA A 299 -14.31 2.09 9.63
C ALA A 299 -14.15 3.06 10.81
N LEU A 300 -13.33 2.79 11.83
CA LEU A 300 -13.25 3.65 13.02
C LEU A 300 -12.53 4.95 12.72
N TRP A 301 -11.32 4.87 12.17
CA TRP A 301 -10.53 6.08 11.97
C TRP A 301 -10.97 6.85 10.73
N ILE A 302 -11.30 6.16 9.64
CA ILE A 302 -11.65 6.85 8.38
C ILE A 302 -13.01 7.54 8.45
N GLU A 303 -13.91 7.12 9.35
CA GLU A 303 -15.21 7.76 9.48
C GLU A 303 -15.10 9.22 9.96
N ASN A 304 -14.08 9.55 10.75
CA ASN A 304 -13.84 10.95 11.15
C ASN A 304 -13.40 11.83 9.97
N MET A 305 -12.94 11.22 8.86
CA MET A 305 -12.57 11.94 7.62
C MET A 305 -13.73 12.24 6.69
N ASN A 306 -14.91 11.72 7.00
CA ASN A 306 -16.04 11.74 6.08
C ASN A 306 -16.49 13.14 5.65
N THR A 307 -16.36 14.13 6.52
CA THR A 307 -16.71 15.54 6.23
C THR A 307 -15.58 16.27 5.50
N VAL A 308 -14.34 15.80 5.63
CA VAL A 308 -13.22 16.40 4.89
C VAL A 308 -13.09 15.83 3.49
N LEU A 309 -13.43 14.55 3.29
CA LEU A 309 -13.36 13.86 1.99
C LEU A 309 -14.55 14.17 1.06
N ASP A 310 -15.63 14.76 1.59
CA ASP A 310 -16.76 15.19 0.77
C ASP A 310 -16.59 16.62 0.21
N ASP A 311 -17.59 17.11 -0.53
CA ASP A 311 -17.58 18.42 -1.16
C ASP A 311 -17.44 19.58 -0.16
N ASN A 312 -17.68 19.38 1.14
CA ASN A 312 -17.51 20.40 2.17
C ASN A 312 -16.04 20.74 2.45
N LYS A 313 -15.12 19.80 2.19
CA LYS A 313 -13.67 19.95 2.40
C LYS A 313 -13.33 20.51 3.79
N THR A 314 -14.01 20.04 4.84
CA THR A 314 -13.84 20.57 6.20
C THR A 314 -13.51 19.45 7.17
N LEU A 315 -12.34 19.54 7.80
CA LEU A 315 -11.94 18.66 8.89
C LEU A 315 -12.62 19.13 10.19
N CYS A 316 -13.35 18.23 10.83
CA CYS A 316 -14.01 18.48 12.10
C CYS A 316 -13.27 17.72 13.20
N LEU A 317 -12.68 18.44 14.15
CA LEU A 317 -11.97 17.84 15.29
C LEU A 317 -12.92 17.67 16.49
N ALA A 318 -12.55 16.80 17.43
CA ALA A 318 -13.37 16.49 18.61
C ALA A 318 -13.60 17.69 19.55
N ASN A 319 -12.67 18.65 19.57
CA ASN A 319 -12.82 19.93 20.27
C ASN A 319 -13.83 20.90 19.62
N GLY A 320 -14.46 20.52 18.52
CA GLY A 320 -15.41 21.33 17.76
C GLY A 320 -14.78 22.27 16.73
N GLU A 321 -13.45 22.29 16.61
CA GLU A 321 -12.74 23.06 15.59
C GLU A 321 -13.07 22.54 14.20
N ARG A 322 -13.27 23.48 13.25
CA ARG A 322 -13.58 23.20 11.86
C ARG A 322 -12.53 23.85 10.97
N ILE A 323 -11.71 23.05 10.34
CA ILE A 323 -10.60 23.50 9.51
C ILE A 323 -10.92 23.19 8.05
N LYS A 324 -11.05 24.23 7.23
CA LYS A 324 -11.31 24.05 5.80
C LYS A 324 -10.02 23.73 5.05
N LEU A 325 -10.03 22.66 4.27
CA LEU A 325 -8.89 22.25 3.44
C LEU A 325 -8.62 23.29 2.36
N PRO A 326 -7.34 23.70 2.17
CA PRO A 326 -6.96 24.51 1.03
C PRO A 326 -6.99 23.66 -0.25
N SER A 327 -7.18 24.28 -1.41
CA SER A 327 -7.21 23.59 -2.70
C SER A 327 -5.88 22.94 -3.09
N THR A 328 -4.79 23.34 -2.42
CA THR A 328 -3.44 22.80 -2.62
C THR A 328 -3.19 21.48 -1.88
N LEU A 329 -4.04 21.13 -0.91
CA LEU A 329 -3.89 19.93 -0.09
C LEU A 329 -4.71 18.76 -0.68
N THR A 330 -4.07 17.61 -0.84
CA THR A 330 -4.69 16.34 -1.25
C THR A 330 -4.44 15.29 -0.18
N MET A 331 -5.47 14.53 0.18
CA MET A 331 -5.37 13.37 1.06
C MET A 331 -5.34 12.11 0.20
N MET A 332 -4.27 11.34 0.31
CA MET A 332 -4.08 10.09 -0.42
C MET A 332 -4.05 8.93 0.56
N PHE A 333 -4.61 7.79 0.16
CA PHE A 333 -4.60 6.57 0.96
C PHE A 333 -3.97 5.47 0.14
N GLU A 334 -2.88 4.91 0.63
CA GLU A 334 -2.23 3.75 0.07
C GLU A 334 -2.69 2.50 0.85
N VAL A 335 -3.49 1.66 0.19
CA VAL A 335 -4.16 0.53 0.84
C VAL A 335 -4.02 -0.74 0.02
N GLN A 336 -3.97 -1.88 0.71
CA GLN A 336 -4.00 -3.19 0.05
C GLN A 336 -5.38 -3.49 -0.54
N ASP A 337 -6.41 -3.37 0.28
CA ASP A 337 -7.80 -3.62 -0.05
C ASP A 337 -8.74 -2.67 0.72
N LEU A 338 -10.04 -2.75 0.41
CA LEU A 338 -11.08 -1.94 1.03
C LEU A 338 -12.17 -2.80 1.68
N ALA A 339 -11.84 -4.04 2.08
CA ALA A 339 -12.83 -5.00 2.59
C ALA A 339 -13.54 -4.52 3.87
N VAL A 340 -12.86 -3.66 4.63
CA VAL A 340 -13.34 -3.11 5.91
C VAL A 340 -13.81 -1.65 5.78
N ALA A 341 -13.60 -1.04 4.62
CA ALA A 341 -14.02 0.34 4.38
C ALA A 341 -15.54 0.40 4.14
N SER A 342 -16.20 1.43 4.68
CA SER A 342 -17.62 1.63 4.42
C SER A 342 -17.85 2.09 2.96
N PRO A 343 -18.93 1.66 2.29
CA PRO A 343 -19.25 2.14 0.94
C PRO A 343 -19.41 3.66 0.84
N ALA A 344 -19.78 4.33 1.94
CA ALA A 344 -19.88 5.79 1.96
C ALA A 344 -18.49 6.44 1.87
N THR A 345 -17.49 5.88 2.55
CA THR A 345 -16.10 6.33 2.45
C THR A 345 -15.57 6.15 1.04
N VAL A 346 -15.77 4.96 0.46
CA VAL A 346 -15.35 4.64 -0.92
C VAL A 346 -15.98 5.61 -1.92
N SER A 347 -17.29 5.91 -1.78
CA SER A 347 -18.01 6.82 -2.69
C SER A 347 -17.52 8.28 -2.70
N ARG A 348 -16.69 8.66 -1.72
CA ARG A 348 -16.20 10.04 -1.55
C ARG A 348 -14.80 10.25 -2.10
N CYS A 349 -14.03 9.17 -2.22
CA CYS A 349 -12.68 9.22 -2.74
C CYS A 349 -12.63 8.82 -4.22
N GLY A 350 -11.65 9.34 -4.94
CA GLY A 350 -11.28 8.78 -6.24
C GLY A 350 -10.53 7.48 -6.05
N MET A 351 -10.75 6.47 -6.90
CA MET A 351 -10.10 5.17 -6.80
C MET A 351 -9.14 4.99 -7.96
N VAL A 352 -7.92 4.56 -7.67
CA VAL A 352 -6.95 4.10 -8.67
C VAL A 352 -6.48 2.71 -8.26
N TYR A 353 -6.89 1.71 -9.02
CA TYR A 353 -6.54 0.32 -8.77
C TYR A 353 -5.29 -0.09 -9.55
N LEU A 354 -4.29 -0.60 -8.82
CA LEU A 354 -3.02 -1.10 -9.35
C LEU A 354 -2.96 -2.63 -9.22
N GLU A 355 -3.21 -3.33 -10.32
CA GLU A 355 -2.95 -4.78 -10.43
C GLU A 355 -1.46 -5.10 -10.60
N PRO A 356 -1.00 -6.27 -10.11
CA PRO A 356 0.36 -6.77 -10.33
C PRO A 356 0.77 -6.84 -11.81
N LEU A 357 -0.18 -7.08 -12.72
CA LEU A 357 0.09 -7.20 -14.15
C LEU A 357 0.51 -5.89 -14.83
N HIS A 358 0.16 -4.73 -14.27
CA HIS A 358 0.48 -3.44 -14.89
C HIS A 358 1.98 -3.14 -14.85
N LEU A 359 2.66 -3.61 -13.80
CA LEU A 359 4.10 -3.46 -13.60
C LEU A 359 4.82 -4.77 -13.96
N GLY A 360 4.31 -5.90 -13.47
CA GLY A 360 4.91 -7.22 -13.60
C GLY A 360 6.18 -7.39 -12.77
N TRP A 361 6.51 -8.61 -12.34
CA TRP A 361 7.72 -8.85 -11.55
C TRP A 361 9.01 -8.74 -12.38
N LYS A 362 8.94 -8.92 -13.71
CA LYS A 362 10.11 -8.89 -14.61
C LYS A 362 10.86 -7.55 -14.57
N CYS A 363 10.14 -6.46 -14.36
CA CYS A 363 10.74 -5.14 -14.27
C CYS A 363 11.71 -5.02 -13.07
N LEU A 364 11.50 -5.79 -12.00
CA LEU A 364 12.38 -5.82 -10.83
C LEU A 364 13.72 -6.45 -11.20
N VAL A 365 13.70 -7.56 -11.95
CA VAL A 365 14.92 -8.24 -12.41
C VAL A 365 15.69 -7.37 -13.40
N GLN A 366 14.98 -6.70 -14.33
CA GLN A 366 15.59 -5.77 -15.28
C GLN A 366 16.22 -4.56 -14.58
N THR A 367 15.51 -3.96 -13.62
CA THR A 367 16.05 -2.88 -12.79
C THR A 367 17.30 -3.32 -12.02
N TRP A 368 17.25 -4.52 -11.43
CA TRP A 368 18.41 -5.11 -10.77
C TRP A 368 19.57 -5.31 -11.74
N GLY A 369 19.31 -5.86 -12.94
CA GLY A 369 20.32 -6.12 -13.97
C GLY A 369 21.02 -4.85 -14.45
N GLU A 370 20.27 -3.77 -14.70
CA GLU A 370 20.84 -2.47 -15.07
C GLU A 370 21.73 -1.88 -13.96
N ARG A 371 21.29 -1.96 -12.70
CA ARG A 371 22.09 -1.51 -11.55
C ARG A 371 23.35 -2.36 -11.38
N PHE A 372 23.21 -3.67 -11.54
CA PHE A 372 24.29 -4.63 -11.40
C PHE A 372 25.33 -4.49 -12.53
N THR A 373 24.89 -4.15 -13.75
CA THR A 373 25.75 -3.88 -14.92
C THR A 373 26.81 -2.81 -14.62
N LYS A 374 26.51 -1.83 -13.76
CA LYS A 374 27.46 -0.76 -13.41
C LYS A 374 28.74 -1.27 -12.73
N LYS A 375 28.65 -2.39 -11.99
CA LYS A 375 29.78 -3.01 -11.28
C LYS A 375 30.26 -4.30 -11.94
N TYR A 376 29.32 -5.06 -12.53
CA TYR A 376 29.53 -6.42 -13.02
C TYR A 376 28.94 -6.62 -14.43
N ALA A 377 29.32 -5.75 -15.37
CA ALA A 377 28.78 -5.70 -16.73
C ALA A 377 28.82 -7.04 -17.48
N ASP A 378 29.90 -7.80 -17.29
CA ASP A 378 30.11 -9.07 -17.98
C ASP A 378 29.14 -10.19 -17.55
N TYR A 379 28.56 -10.07 -16.35
CA TYR A 379 27.66 -11.08 -15.78
C TYR A 379 26.19 -10.65 -15.83
N ALA A 380 25.92 -9.35 -15.74
CA ALA A 380 24.59 -8.82 -15.46
C ALA A 380 23.51 -9.30 -16.43
N LYS A 381 23.76 -9.17 -17.75
CA LYS A 381 22.78 -9.58 -18.77
C LYS A 381 22.49 -11.07 -18.75
N GLN A 382 23.53 -11.89 -18.54
CA GLN A 382 23.38 -13.34 -18.46
C GLN A 382 22.54 -13.74 -17.24
N LEU A 383 22.84 -13.16 -16.06
CA LEU A 383 22.11 -13.44 -14.84
C LEU A 383 20.65 -12.95 -14.91
N GLU A 384 20.41 -11.80 -15.54
CA GLU A 384 19.06 -11.28 -15.79
C GLU A 384 18.24 -12.28 -16.62
N GLU A 385 18.77 -12.72 -17.76
CA GLU A 385 18.11 -13.68 -18.66
C GLU A 385 17.80 -15.01 -17.95
N TRP A 386 18.77 -15.56 -17.21
CA TRP A 386 18.60 -16.80 -16.46
C TRP A 386 17.57 -16.66 -15.34
N THR A 387 17.59 -15.54 -14.63
CA THR A 387 16.64 -15.26 -13.55
C THR A 387 15.21 -15.18 -14.07
N ILE A 388 15.00 -14.48 -15.20
CA ILE A 388 13.67 -14.41 -15.84
C ILE A 388 13.20 -15.80 -16.28
N GLN A 389 14.06 -16.57 -16.98
CA GLN A 389 13.70 -17.92 -17.45
C GLN A 389 13.37 -18.87 -16.30
N LEU A 390 14.18 -18.87 -15.24
CA LEU A 390 13.94 -19.69 -14.06
C LEU A 390 12.62 -19.29 -13.37
N CYS A 391 12.39 -17.99 -13.16
CA CYS A 391 11.22 -17.51 -12.43
C CYS A 391 9.92 -17.67 -13.21
N ASP A 392 9.95 -17.57 -14.55
CA ASP A 392 8.80 -17.88 -15.42
C ASP A 392 8.31 -19.32 -15.22
N ALA A 393 9.20 -20.27 -14.91
CA ALA A 393 8.85 -21.66 -14.60
C ALA A 393 8.58 -21.90 -13.10
N ALA A 394 9.40 -21.32 -12.22
CA ALA A 394 9.38 -21.59 -10.80
C ALA A 394 8.19 -20.98 -10.07
N ILE A 395 7.78 -19.74 -10.41
CA ILE A 395 6.64 -19.09 -9.74
C ILE A 395 5.35 -19.90 -9.94
N PRO A 396 4.95 -20.27 -11.17
CA PRO A 396 3.76 -21.11 -11.36
C PRO A 396 3.85 -22.46 -10.64
N PHE A 397 5.03 -23.07 -10.58
CA PHE A 397 5.24 -24.32 -9.86
C PHE A 397 5.03 -24.14 -8.35
N ILE A 398 5.61 -23.10 -7.75
CA ILE A 398 5.45 -22.77 -6.32
C ILE A 398 3.97 -22.55 -6.00
N ARG A 399 3.27 -21.72 -6.78
CA ARG A 399 1.85 -21.39 -6.55
C ARG A 399 0.92 -22.59 -6.69
N LYS A 400 1.26 -23.58 -7.53
CA LYS A 400 0.40 -24.74 -7.81
C LYS A 400 0.72 -25.99 -6.99
N ASN A 401 1.99 -26.26 -6.74
CA ASN A 401 2.46 -27.54 -6.19
C ASN A 401 3.07 -27.42 -4.79
N CYS A 402 3.39 -26.20 -4.34
CA CYS A 402 4.02 -25.97 -3.06
C CYS A 402 3.07 -25.25 -2.09
N ARG A 403 3.33 -25.42 -0.80
CA ARG A 403 2.69 -24.67 0.27
C ARG A 403 3.74 -23.81 0.96
N GLU A 404 3.46 -22.53 1.07
CA GLU A 404 4.29 -21.59 1.83
C GLU A 404 3.89 -21.57 3.30
N VAL A 405 4.86 -21.26 4.18
CA VAL A 405 4.61 -21.03 5.60
C VAL A 405 3.86 -19.72 5.80
N ILE A 406 4.31 -18.66 5.12
CA ILE A 406 3.66 -17.34 5.08
C ILE A 406 3.34 -17.02 3.62
N SER A 407 2.13 -16.57 3.32
CA SER A 407 1.78 -16.22 1.94
C SER A 407 2.67 -15.09 1.42
N SER A 408 3.35 -15.33 0.30
CA SER A 408 4.18 -14.32 -0.36
C SER A 408 3.50 -13.74 -1.60
N VAL A 409 3.97 -12.57 -2.02
CA VAL A 409 3.66 -12.00 -3.35
C VAL A 409 4.83 -12.28 -4.28
N ASP A 410 4.57 -12.50 -5.56
CA ASP A 410 5.61 -12.82 -6.57
C ASP A 410 6.73 -11.76 -6.59
N ALA A 411 6.37 -10.47 -6.49
CA ALA A 411 7.34 -9.39 -6.39
C ALA A 411 8.31 -9.54 -5.20
N ASN A 412 7.83 -10.04 -4.06
CA ASN A 412 8.65 -10.25 -2.86
C ASN A 412 9.65 -11.41 -3.05
N LEU A 413 9.22 -12.51 -3.69
CA LEU A 413 10.11 -13.63 -4.01
C LEU A 413 11.24 -13.18 -4.94
N ILE A 414 10.91 -12.40 -5.97
CA ILE A 414 11.88 -11.86 -6.93
C ILE A 414 12.83 -10.85 -6.28
N ASP A 415 12.31 -9.91 -5.50
CA ASP A 415 13.14 -8.94 -4.77
C ASP A 415 14.09 -9.67 -3.80
N SER A 416 13.60 -10.69 -3.09
CA SER A 416 14.41 -11.54 -2.22
C SER A 416 15.52 -12.25 -3.00
N PHE A 417 15.24 -12.76 -4.20
CA PHE A 417 16.23 -13.39 -5.07
C PHE A 417 17.30 -12.37 -5.51
N CYS A 418 16.88 -11.22 -6.05
CA CYS A 418 17.78 -10.15 -6.47
C CYS A 418 18.70 -9.66 -5.34
N ARG A 419 18.15 -9.47 -4.13
CA ARG A 419 18.93 -9.06 -2.94
C ARG A 419 19.90 -10.12 -2.47
N LEU A 420 19.48 -11.38 -2.42
CA LEU A 420 20.34 -12.47 -1.99
C LEU A 420 21.49 -12.66 -2.98
N MET A 421 21.19 -12.65 -4.27
CA MET A 421 22.20 -12.69 -5.33
C MET A 421 23.19 -11.52 -5.23
N TRP A 422 22.71 -10.29 -5.03
CA TRP A 422 23.58 -9.13 -4.81
C TRP A 422 24.49 -9.34 -3.59
N THR A 423 23.92 -9.81 -2.48
CA THR A 423 24.65 -10.07 -1.23
C THR A 423 25.80 -11.04 -1.44
N PHE A 424 25.56 -12.20 -2.05
CA PHE A 424 26.60 -13.21 -2.23
C PHE A 424 27.69 -12.80 -3.21
N ILE A 425 27.34 -12.07 -4.27
CA ILE A 425 28.31 -11.65 -5.29
C ILE A 425 29.12 -10.44 -4.83
N ASP A 426 28.49 -9.48 -4.16
CA ASP A 426 29.08 -8.17 -3.86
C ASP A 426 29.73 -8.10 -2.47
N GLU A 427 28.99 -8.45 -1.41
CA GLU A 427 29.37 -8.17 -0.02
C GLU A 427 30.49 -9.10 0.48
N ARG A 428 30.61 -10.29 -0.11
CA ARG A 428 31.70 -11.23 0.23
C ARG A 428 33.07 -10.77 -0.29
N ASN A 429 33.12 -9.80 -1.20
CA ASN A 429 34.34 -9.31 -1.85
C ASN A 429 35.17 -10.42 -2.55
N GLU A 430 34.53 -11.53 -2.91
CA GLU A 430 35.17 -12.66 -3.59
C GLU A 430 35.18 -12.51 -5.11
N ILE A 431 34.26 -11.71 -5.66
CA ILE A 431 34.18 -11.40 -7.09
C ILE A 431 34.74 -9.99 -7.33
N LYS A 432 35.90 -9.93 -7.99
CA LYS A 432 36.61 -8.68 -8.32
C LYS A 432 36.18 -8.08 -9.66
N GLY A 433 35.48 -8.88 -10.48
CA GLY A 433 35.04 -8.46 -11.80
C GLY A 433 36.12 -8.60 -12.87
N GLU A 434 37.10 -9.49 -12.65
CA GLU A 434 38.18 -9.77 -13.59
C GLU A 434 37.74 -10.72 -14.72
N ASN A 435 36.51 -11.25 -14.63
CA ASN A 435 35.88 -12.15 -15.60
C ASN A 435 36.68 -13.43 -15.86
N THR A 436 37.34 -13.94 -14.83
CA THR A 436 38.07 -15.20 -14.93
C THR A 436 37.12 -16.40 -14.98
N LYS A 437 37.59 -17.55 -15.47
CA LYS A 437 36.80 -18.79 -15.46
C LYS A 437 36.36 -19.20 -14.05
N GLU A 438 37.19 -18.91 -13.05
CA GLU A 438 36.92 -19.22 -11.64
C GLU A 438 35.83 -18.30 -11.07
N GLU A 439 35.91 -16.99 -11.34
CA GLU A 439 34.85 -16.05 -10.96
C GLU A 439 33.54 -16.34 -11.68
N GLN A 440 33.57 -16.63 -12.99
CA GLN A 440 32.38 -17.06 -13.73
C GLN A 440 31.73 -18.29 -13.08
N ARG A 441 32.53 -19.28 -12.67
CA ARG A 441 32.03 -20.46 -11.95
C ARG A 441 31.38 -20.05 -10.63
N LEU A 442 32.07 -19.26 -9.82
CA LEU A 442 31.60 -18.82 -8.51
C LEU A 442 30.30 -17.99 -8.60
N VAL A 443 30.19 -17.09 -9.59
CA VAL A 443 28.97 -16.31 -9.86
C VAL A 443 27.79 -17.23 -10.19
N ARG A 444 27.97 -18.24 -11.05
CA ARG A 444 26.90 -19.22 -11.35
C ARG A 444 26.46 -19.97 -10.09
N MET A 445 27.40 -20.33 -9.23
CA MET A 445 27.12 -21.03 -8.00
C MET A 445 26.34 -20.15 -7.01
N TYR A 446 26.74 -18.88 -6.86
CA TYR A 446 26.02 -17.93 -6.02
C TYR A 446 24.63 -17.59 -6.53
N TRP A 447 24.46 -17.50 -7.86
CA TRP A 447 23.15 -17.38 -8.48
C TRP A 447 22.25 -18.59 -8.14
N ALA A 448 22.77 -19.81 -8.33
CA ALA A 448 22.00 -21.03 -8.06
C ALA A 448 21.66 -21.18 -6.56
N PHE A 449 22.61 -20.91 -5.68
CA PHE A 449 22.39 -20.91 -4.23
C PHE A 449 21.33 -19.87 -3.83
N SER A 450 21.40 -18.67 -4.41
CA SER A 450 20.42 -17.61 -4.14
C SER A 450 19.02 -17.97 -4.63
N ALA A 451 18.90 -18.71 -5.74
CA ALA A 451 17.62 -19.19 -6.24
C ALA A 451 16.94 -20.18 -5.27
N VAL A 452 17.71 -21.10 -4.69
CA VAL A 452 17.19 -22.10 -3.73
C VAL A 452 16.60 -21.39 -2.50
N TRP A 453 17.36 -20.50 -1.88
CA TRP A 453 16.96 -19.90 -0.60
C TRP A 453 15.96 -18.76 -0.73
N SER A 454 15.92 -18.06 -1.87
CA SER A 454 14.94 -17.00 -2.09
C SER A 454 13.57 -17.54 -2.50
N LEU A 455 13.51 -18.48 -3.45
CA LEU A 455 12.27 -19.07 -3.96
C LEU A 455 11.75 -20.21 -3.07
N GLY A 456 12.66 -20.96 -2.46
CA GLY A 456 12.38 -22.15 -1.65
C GLY A 456 12.38 -21.93 -0.14
N GLY A 457 13.01 -20.86 0.36
CA GLY A 457 13.23 -20.67 1.80
C GLY A 457 11.95 -20.60 2.64
N ASN A 458 10.89 -20.02 2.08
CA ASN A 458 9.57 -19.87 2.72
C ASN A 458 8.63 -21.08 2.50
N LEU A 459 9.10 -22.14 1.83
CA LEU A 459 8.30 -23.34 1.61
C LEU A 459 8.21 -24.18 2.88
N HIS A 460 7.02 -24.70 3.14
CA HIS A 460 6.78 -25.70 4.17
C HIS A 460 7.61 -26.96 3.88
N GLU A 461 8.08 -27.65 4.92
CA GLU A 461 8.96 -28.82 4.81
C GLU A 461 8.42 -29.89 3.84
N ASN A 462 7.13 -30.23 3.94
CA ASN A 462 6.43 -31.14 3.02
C ASN A 462 6.52 -30.77 1.52
N SER A 463 6.73 -29.49 1.17
CA SER A 463 6.86 -29.04 -0.22
C SER A 463 8.31 -28.97 -0.70
N ARG A 464 9.29 -28.98 0.22
CA ARG A 464 10.71 -28.88 -0.12
C ARG A 464 11.21 -30.01 -1.05
N PRO A 465 10.85 -31.29 -0.85
CA PRO A 465 11.28 -32.36 -1.74
C PRO A 465 10.79 -32.16 -3.18
N ALA A 466 9.49 -31.89 -3.35
CA ALA A 466 8.90 -31.65 -4.67
C ALA A 466 9.51 -30.42 -5.37
N PHE A 467 9.82 -29.38 -4.60
CA PHE A 467 10.51 -28.20 -5.11
C PHE A 467 11.96 -28.50 -5.51
N SER A 468 12.70 -29.26 -4.70
CA SER A 468 14.06 -29.69 -5.02
C SER A 468 14.09 -30.52 -6.32
N ASP A 469 13.21 -31.51 -6.44
CA ASP A 469 13.11 -32.36 -7.64
C ASP A 469 12.82 -31.54 -8.92
N PHE A 470 12.04 -30.47 -8.79
CA PHE A 470 11.75 -29.54 -9.88
C PHE A 470 12.92 -28.59 -10.19
N LEU A 471 13.56 -28.04 -9.15
CA LEU A 471 14.54 -26.96 -9.28
C LEU A 471 15.92 -27.48 -9.69
N VAL A 472 16.37 -28.63 -9.17
CA VAL A 472 17.72 -29.17 -9.41
C VAL A 472 18.03 -29.35 -10.90
N PRO A 473 17.18 -30.00 -11.73
CA PRO A 473 17.48 -30.18 -13.15
C PRO A 473 17.60 -28.85 -13.91
N GLN A 474 16.82 -27.85 -13.50
CA GLN A 474 16.88 -26.51 -14.08
C GLN A 474 18.19 -25.82 -13.72
N LEU A 475 18.57 -25.81 -12.43
CA LEU A 475 19.83 -25.23 -11.98
C LEU A 475 21.04 -25.90 -12.65
N GLN A 476 21.02 -27.22 -12.83
CA GLN A 476 22.09 -27.96 -13.50
C GLN A 476 22.28 -27.56 -14.97
N SER A 477 21.23 -27.08 -15.64
CA SER A 477 21.32 -26.61 -17.03
C SER A 477 22.18 -25.35 -17.16
N TRP A 478 22.15 -24.46 -16.15
CA TRP A 478 22.94 -23.22 -16.13
C TRP A 478 24.24 -23.37 -15.32
N CYS A 479 24.22 -24.16 -14.25
CA CYS A 479 25.36 -24.47 -13.38
C CYS A 479 25.58 -25.99 -13.32
N PRO A 480 26.35 -26.57 -14.27
CA PRO A 480 26.62 -28.01 -14.32
C PRO A 480 27.29 -28.58 -13.07
N GLU A 481 27.94 -27.71 -12.28
CA GLU A 481 28.56 -28.06 -11.01
C GLU A 481 27.55 -28.34 -9.89
N PHE A 482 26.28 -27.93 -10.05
CA PHE A 482 25.25 -28.07 -9.02
C PHE A 482 24.98 -29.56 -8.70
N PRO A 483 25.05 -29.98 -7.42
CA PRO A 483 24.86 -31.39 -7.06
C PRO A 483 23.48 -31.93 -7.43
N SER A 484 23.40 -33.22 -7.77
CA SER A 484 22.12 -33.94 -7.97
C SER A 484 21.42 -34.33 -6.66
N SER A 485 21.91 -33.85 -5.52
CA SER A 485 21.32 -34.09 -4.20
C SER A 485 20.22 -33.08 -3.88
N ASP A 486 19.62 -33.19 -2.70
CA ASP A 486 18.69 -32.19 -2.17
C ASP A 486 19.30 -30.78 -2.23
N CYS A 487 18.62 -29.84 -2.88
CA CYS A 487 19.14 -28.49 -3.11
C CYS A 487 19.35 -27.71 -1.80
N TYR A 488 18.64 -28.05 -0.72
CA TYR A 488 18.80 -27.42 0.60
C TYR A 488 20.04 -27.93 1.37
N SER A 489 20.65 -29.03 0.92
CA SER A 489 21.83 -29.61 1.59
C SER A 489 23.16 -28.99 1.18
N VAL A 490 23.13 -28.06 0.22
CA VAL A 490 24.31 -27.58 -0.50
C VAL A 490 24.67 -26.16 -0.10
N SER A 491 25.97 -25.92 0.12
CA SER A 491 26.57 -24.61 0.35
C SER A 491 27.69 -24.35 -0.66
N VAL A 492 28.08 -23.08 -0.81
CA VAL A 492 29.18 -22.64 -1.67
C VAL A 492 30.39 -22.30 -0.79
N ASP A 493 31.48 -23.02 -1.02
CA ASP A 493 32.77 -22.74 -0.38
C ASP A 493 33.49 -21.58 -1.08
N ASN A 494 34.34 -20.87 -0.34
CA ASN A 494 35.16 -19.74 -0.82
C ASN A 494 36.19 -20.19 -1.88
N THR A 495 36.42 -21.51 -2.02
CA THR A 495 37.24 -22.09 -3.10
C THR A 495 36.47 -22.30 -4.42
N GLY A 496 35.18 -21.94 -4.44
CA GLY A 496 34.30 -22.08 -5.59
C GLY A 496 33.95 -23.54 -5.89
N LYS A 497 33.57 -24.28 -4.85
CA LYS A 497 33.04 -25.66 -4.93
C LYS A 497 31.75 -25.77 -4.11
N PHE A 498 30.84 -26.60 -4.59
CA PHE A 498 29.67 -26.97 -3.81
C PHE A 498 30.09 -28.00 -2.77
N ILE A 499 29.77 -27.70 -1.52
CA ILE A 499 30.02 -28.56 -0.35
C ILE A 499 28.68 -28.84 0.33
N THR A 500 28.62 -29.87 1.17
CA THR A 500 27.41 -30.11 1.96
C THR A 500 27.44 -29.26 3.23
N PHE A 501 26.28 -28.82 3.70
CA PHE A 501 26.21 -28.16 5.01
C PHE A 501 26.68 -29.08 6.14
N GLU A 502 26.45 -30.39 6.01
CA GLU A 502 26.96 -31.40 6.94
C GLU A 502 28.49 -31.33 7.10
N SER A 503 29.24 -31.08 6.02
CA SER A 503 30.70 -31.02 6.09
C SER A 503 31.27 -29.78 6.78
N ILE A 504 30.43 -28.77 7.04
CA ILE A 504 30.83 -27.53 7.72
C ILE A 504 30.23 -27.38 9.12
N VAL A 505 29.55 -28.42 9.62
CA VAL A 505 29.08 -28.45 11.01
C VAL A 505 30.30 -28.61 11.92
N PRO A 506 30.56 -27.66 12.85
CA PRO A 506 31.67 -27.80 13.80
C PRO A 506 31.36 -28.88 14.84
N ASP A 507 32.40 -29.54 15.33
CA ASP A 507 32.27 -30.52 16.42
C ASP A 507 31.70 -29.85 17.68
N PHE A 508 30.75 -30.51 18.32
CA PHE A 508 30.14 -30.01 19.55
C PHE A 508 31.06 -30.23 20.75
N GLU A 509 31.51 -29.14 21.37
CA GLU A 509 32.23 -29.17 22.64
C GLU A 509 31.30 -28.80 23.80
N TYR A 510 31.10 -29.72 24.73
CA TYR A 510 30.28 -29.49 25.93
C TYR A 510 31.04 -28.65 26.97
N ASP A 511 30.51 -27.47 27.30
CA ASP A 511 30.98 -26.66 28.43
C ASP A 511 30.02 -26.80 29.63
N PRO A 512 30.43 -27.47 30.74
CA PRO A 512 29.60 -27.62 31.94
C PRO A 512 29.21 -26.31 32.63
N ARG A 513 29.87 -25.19 32.29
CA ARG A 513 29.59 -23.86 32.87
C ARG A 513 28.41 -23.15 32.20
N VAL A 514 28.03 -23.59 31.00
CA VAL A 514 26.90 -23.02 30.26
C VAL A 514 25.60 -23.65 30.76
N SER A 515 24.61 -22.82 31.07
CA SER A 515 23.28 -23.29 31.46
C SER A 515 22.71 -24.20 30.38
N PHE A 516 22.08 -25.31 30.77
CA PHE A 516 21.48 -26.28 29.85
C PHE A 516 20.57 -25.63 28.80
N PHE A 517 19.79 -24.60 29.18
CA PHE A 517 18.89 -23.88 28.28
C PHE A 517 19.59 -23.00 27.23
N ASN A 518 20.89 -22.73 27.41
CA ASN A 518 21.71 -21.91 26.52
C ASN A 518 22.69 -22.76 25.68
N ILE A 519 22.69 -24.08 25.85
CA ILE A 519 23.53 -24.98 25.06
C ILE A 519 22.91 -25.11 23.67
N LEU A 520 23.62 -24.62 22.65
CA LEU A 520 23.29 -24.82 21.24
C LEU A 520 24.21 -25.89 20.66
N VAL A 521 23.62 -26.98 20.18
CA VAL A 521 24.35 -28.00 19.44
C VAL A 521 24.39 -27.57 17.97
N PRO A 522 25.58 -27.40 17.37
CA PRO A 522 25.69 -27.12 15.94
C PRO A 522 25.09 -28.26 15.12
N THR A 523 24.12 -27.93 14.30
CA THR A 523 23.51 -28.79 13.27
C THR A 523 23.62 -28.14 11.91
N GLN A 524 23.39 -28.92 10.85
CA GLN A 524 23.27 -28.43 9.48
C GLN A 524 22.33 -27.22 9.38
N ASP A 525 21.17 -27.29 10.02
CA ASP A 525 20.22 -26.18 10.02
C ASP A 525 20.81 -24.95 10.70
N THR A 526 21.31 -25.07 11.93
CA THR A 526 21.86 -23.89 12.65
C THR A 526 23.01 -23.20 11.91
N VAL A 527 23.87 -23.96 11.23
CA VAL A 527 24.96 -23.41 10.41
C VAL A 527 24.42 -22.69 9.18
N THR A 528 23.43 -23.28 8.52
CA THR A 528 22.75 -22.67 7.37
C THR A 528 22.08 -21.36 7.74
N GLN A 529 21.33 -21.36 8.85
CA GLN A 529 20.62 -20.18 9.36
C GLN A 529 21.59 -19.07 9.71
N LYS A 530 22.66 -19.40 10.45
CA LYS A 530 23.70 -18.45 10.82
C LYS A 530 24.35 -17.83 9.59
N MET A 531 24.73 -18.64 8.60
CA MET A 531 25.33 -18.15 7.36
C MET A 531 24.38 -17.20 6.61
N LEU A 532 23.11 -17.56 6.43
CA LEU A 532 22.14 -16.70 5.74
C LEU A 532 21.93 -15.38 6.49
N LEU A 533 21.76 -15.43 7.81
CA LEU A 533 21.59 -14.25 8.67
C LEU A 533 22.81 -13.32 8.59
N GLU A 534 24.02 -13.87 8.73
CA GLU A 534 25.26 -13.10 8.65
C GLU A 534 25.38 -12.34 7.32
N ASN A 535 25.13 -13.02 6.20
CA ASN A 535 25.27 -12.42 4.86
C ASN A 535 24.19 -11.36 4.62
N ILE A 536 22.91 -11.67 4.89
CA ILE A 536 21.78 -10.76 4.65
C ILE A 536 21.90 -9.51 5.55
N MET A 537 22.26 -9.67 6.83
CA MET A 537 22.35 -8.55 7.78
C MET A 537 23.57 -7.67 7.50
N THR A 538 24.70 -8.25 7.08
CA THR A 538 25.90 -7.47 6.69
C THR A 538 25.61 -6.60 5.47
N ALA A 539 24.85 -7.15 4.50
CA ALA A 539 24.34 -6.42 3.34
C ALA A 539 23.30 -5.33 3.69
N GLY A 540 22.85 -5.27 4.95
CA GLY A 540 21.86 -4.29 5.41
C GLY A 540 20.42 -4.61 5.00
N TYR A 541 20.12 -5.87 4.69
CA TYR A 541 18.76 -6.32 4.39
C TYR A 541 18.06 -6.90 5.63
N HIS A 542 16.75 -6.71 5.71
CA HIS A 542 15.90 -7.30 6.74
C HIS A 542 15.41 -8.68 6.28
N CYS A 543 15.18 -9.60 7.22
CA CYS A 543 14.57 -10.89 6.94
C CYS A 543 13.54 -11.26 7.99
N LEU A 544 12.51 -11.99 7.58
CA LEU A 544 11.54 -12.63 8.47
C LEU A 544 11.90 -14.10 8.61
N TRP A 545 12.07 -14.57 9.86
CA TRP A 545 12.39 -15.96 10.15
C TRP A 545 11.16 -16.67 10.72
N SER A 546 10.62 -17.65 10.00
CA SER A 546 9.43 -18.42 10.40
C SER A 546 9.77 -19.85 10.79
N GLY A 547 8.89 -20.48 11.56
CA GLY A 547 9.01 -21.88 11.98
C GLY A 547 8.13 -22.19 13.18
N ASP A 548 8.08 -23.45 13.60
CA ASP A 548 7.24 -23.88 14.71
C ASP A 548 7.75 -23.40 16.07
N THR A 549 6.89 -23.44 17.09
CA THR A 549 7.27 -23.09 18.47
C THR A 549 8.20 -24.16 19.06
N GLY A 550 9.23 -23.73 19.81
CA GLY A 550 10.14 -24.65 20.49
C GLY A 550 11.29 -25.22 19.66
N VAL A 551 11.46 -24.80 18.39
CA VAL A 551 12.55 -25.29 17.51
C VAL A 551 13.89 -24.53 17.66
N GLY A 552 14.05 -23.75 18.73
CA GLY A 552 15.32 -23.05 19.02
C GLY A 552 15.58 -21.76 18.23
N LYS A 553 14.60 -21.21 17.49
CA LYS A 553 14.73 -19.98 16.68
C LYS A 553 15.29 -18.80 17.49
N SER A 554 14.65 -18.49 18.61
CA SER A 554 15.04 -17.35 19.46
C SER A 554 16.45 -17.53 20.02
N VAL A 555 16.81 -18.75 20.43
CA VAL A 555 18.15 -19.04 20.96
C VAL A 555 19.22 -18.90 19.86
N GLY A 556 18.93 -19.38 18.65
CA GLY A 556 19.82 -19.25 17.49
C GLY A 556 20.06 -17.79 17.08
N ILE A 557 18.99 -16.99 16.99
CA ILE A 557 19.11 -15.56 16.63
C ILE A 557 19.82 -14.78 17.74
N GLN A 558 19.51 -15.04 19.02
CA GLN A 558 20.22 -14.40 20.14
C GLN A 558 21.70 -14.76 20.16
N ASN A 559 22.05 -16.01 19.85
CA ASN A 559 23.45 -16.41 19.71
C ASN A 559 24.15 -15.62 18.59
N PHE A 560 23.51 -15.46 17.43
CA PHE A 560 24.03 -14.60 16.36
C PHE A 560 24.21 -13.15 16.82
N LEU A 561 23.20 -12.55 17.46
CA LEU A 561 23.25 -11.16 17.94
C LEU A 561 24.37 -10.89 18.96
N ASN A 562 24.72 -11.89 19.78
CA ASN A 562 25.82 -11.79 20.74
C ASN A 562 27.21 -11.83 20.08
N HIS A 563 27.31 -12.28 18.83
CA HIS A 563 28.57 -12.43 18.09
C HIS A 563 28.63 -11.52 16.85
N VAL A 564 27.80 -10.47 16.78
CA VAL A 564 27.80 -9.55 15.65
C VAL A 564 29.12 -8.77 15.60
N PRO A 565 29.69 -8.50 14.41
CA PRO A 565 30.92 -7.75 14.25
C PRO A 565 30.90 -6.35 14.89
N GLU A 566 32.09 -5.78 15.12
CA GLU A 566 32.24 -4.38 15.55
C GLU A 566 31.55 -3.43 14.55
N GLY A 567 30.91 -2.38 15.08
CA GLY A 567 30.14 -1.42 14.28
C GLY A 567 28.63 -1.65 14.28
N PHE A 568 28.15 -2.70 14.94
CA PHE A 568 26.73 -2.93 15.16
C PHE A 568 26.31 -2.77 16.63
N VAL A 569 25.08 -2.30 16.85
CA VAL A 569 24.42 -2.25 18.15
C VAL A 569 23.17 -3.13 18.06
N THR A 570 22.93 -3.98 19.05
CA THR A 570 21.79 -4.92 19.01
C THR A 570 20.68 -4.51 19.98
N GLY A 571 19.45 -4.86 19.65
CA GLY A 571 18.30 -4.70 20.55
C GLY A 571 17.25 -5.76 20.30
N GLY A 572 16.71 -6.37 21.37
CA GLY A 572 15.56 -7.28 21.29
C GLY A 572 14.26 -6.66 21.78
N VAL A 573 13.14 -7.07 21.18
CA VAL A 573 11.78 -6.85 21.67
C VAL A 573 11.04 -8.18 21.58
N ASN A 574 10.37 -8.60 22.66
CA ASN A 574 9.52 -9.77 22.63
C ASN A 574 8.07 -9.31 22.58
N PHE A 575 7.34 -9.72 21.54
CA PHE A 575 5.93 -9.42 21.44
C PHE A 575 5.11 -10.34 22.31
N SER A 576 4.02 -9.79 22.83
CA SER A 576 3.00 -10.46 23.61
C SER A 576 1.64 -9.98 23.14
N ALA A 577 0.57 -10.66 23.57
CA ALA A 577 -0.80 -10.23 23.25
C ALA A 577 -1.12 -8.80 23.73
N GLN A 578 -0.39 -8.28 24.73
CA GLN A 578 -0.59 -6.93 25.27
C GLN A 578 0.41 -5.89 24.74
N THR A 579 1.31 -6.27 23.84
CA THR A 579 2.26 -5.32 23.26
C THR A 579 1.50 -4.28 22.45
N THR A 580 1.73 -3.00 22.73
CA THR A 580 1.15 -1.85 22.03
C THR A 580 2.20 -1.09 21.23
N SER A 581 1.78 -0.26 20.26
CA SER A 581 2.69 0.60 19.49
C SER A 581 3.49 1.55 20.41
N ALA A 582 2.87 2.05 21.49
CA ALA A 582 3.55 2.86 22.49
C ALA A 582 4.69 2.10 23.19
N ASN A 583 4.49 0.83 23.55
CA ASN A 583 5.58 0.04 24.14
C ASN A 583 6.75 -0.14 23.17
N LEU A 584 6.46 -0.33 21.88
CA LEU A 584 7.50 -0.47 20.86
C LEU A 584 8.26 0.85 20.65
N GLN A 585 7.55 1.98 20.63
CA GLN A 585 8.14 3.32 20.59
C GLN A 585 9.08 3.55 21.77
N ASP A 586 8.65 3.26 23.01
CA ASP A 586 9.50 3.37 24.21
C ASP A 586 10.80 2.54 24.09
N VAL A 587 10.70 1.33 23.53
CA VAL A 587 11.86 0.45 23.33
C VAL A 587 12.80 0.99 22.25
N PHE A 588 12.28 1.61 21.19
CA PHE A 588 13.10 2.27 20.19
C PHE A 588 13.74 3.56 20.72
N GLU A 589 13.00 4.40 21.41
CA GLU A 589 13.49 5.65 22.00
C GLU A 589 14.56 5.42 23.07
N SER A 590 14.43 4.34 23.87
CA SER A 590 15.43 3.99 24.88
C SER A 590 16.76 3.49 24.29
N LYS A 591 16.75 2.98 23.05
CA LYS A 591 17.94 2.40 22.39
C LYS A 591 18.54 3.30 21.31
N LEU A 592 17.76 4.18 20.73
CA LEU A 592 18.19 5.12 19.70
C LEU A 592 18.57 6.47 20.32
N ILE A 593 19.46 7.20 19.65
CA ILE A 593 19.82 8.57 20.04
C ILE A 593 19.14 9.58 19.12
N ALA A 594 18.76 10.72 19.68
CA ALA A 594 18.29 11.85 18.90
C ALA A 594 19.41 12.40 18.01
N LYS A 595 19.24 12.27 16.69
CA LYS A 595 20.09 12.91 15.67
C LYS A 595 19.65 14.34 15.39
N ARG A 596 18.34 14.56 15.40
CA ARG A 596 17.66 15.87 15.27
C ARG A 596 16.36 15.79 16.08
N LYS A 597 15.65 16.93 16.21
CA LYS A 597 14.39 17.02 16.99
C LYS A 597 13.39 15.89 16.71
N ASN A 598 13.25 15.49 15.43
CA ASN A 598 12.30 14.46 14.99
C ASN A 598 13.01 13.30 14.26
N LEU A 599 14.28 13.03 14.56
CA LEU A 599 15.04 11.95 13.93
C LEU A 599 15.83 11.18 14.98
N LEU A 600 15.46 9.93 15.18
CA LEU A 600 16.17 8.97 16.01
C LEU A 600 17.07 8.11 15.14
N GLY A 601 18.20 7.67 15.67
CA GLY A 601 19.10 6.76 14.97
C GLY A 601 20.14 6.14 15.90
N PRO A 602 20.89 5.13 15.42
CA PRO A 602 21.95 4.52 16.21
C PRO A 602 23.08 5.50 16.54
N PRO A 603 23.94 5.20 17.52
CA PRO A 603 25.18 5.95 17.76
C PRO A 603 25.97 6.23 16.46
N PRO A 604 26.65 7.38 16.32
CA PRO A 604 27.37 7.72 15.10
C PRO A 604 28.40 6.63 14.73
N GLY A 605 28.46 6.26 13.45
CA GLY A 605 29.37 5.22 12.96
C GLY A 605 28.91 3.78 13.23
N THR A 606 27.72 3.57 13.82
CA THR A 606 27.16 2.24 14.07
C THR A 606 25.86 1.99 13.30
N ARG A 607 25.52 0.72 13.07
CA ARG A 607 24.22 0.26 12.56
C ARG A 607 23.47 -0.47 13.68
N MET A 608 22.15 -0.30 13.78
CA MET A 608 21.37 -1.04 14.77
C MET A 608 20.72 -2.28 14.17
N LEU A 609 20.83 -3.41 14.85
CA LEU A 609 20.09 -4.65 14.56
C LEU A 609 18.99 -4.82 15.62
N ILE A 610 17.75 -4.84 15.18
CA ILE A 610 16.59 -5.05 16.04
C ILE A 610 16.05 -6.44 15.76
N PHE A 611 15.96 -7.25 16.82
CA PHE A 611 15.27 -8.53 16.79
C PHE A 611 13.91 -8.39 17.46
N ILE A 612 12.87 -8.78 16.73
CA ILE A 612 11.51 -8.86 17.24
C ILE A 612 11.17 -10.35 17.32
N ASP A 613 11.00 -10.85 18.54
CA ASP A 613 10.56 -12.21 18.78
C ASP A 613 9.02 -12.27 18.80
N ASP A 614 8.47 -13.40 18.36
CA ASP A 614 7.03 -13.66 18.37
C ASP A 614 6.17 -12.58 17.68
N VAL A 615 6.62 -12.12 16.50
CA VAL A 615 6.00 -11.02 15.71
C VAL A 615 4.48 -11.15 15.55
N ASN A 616 3.95 -12.36 15.47
CA ASN A 616 2.52 -12.63 15.26
C ASN A 616 1.66 -12.57 16.55
N MET A 617 2.27 -12.40 17.73
CA MET A 617 1.57 -12.46 19.03
C MET A 617 0.70 -11.24 19.41
N PRO A 618 0.94 -10.00 18.96
CA PRO A 618 0.11 -8.87 19.36
C PRO A 618 -1.38 -9.12 19.09
N GLN A 619 -2.26 -8.65 19.96
CA GLN A 619 -3.68 -8.88 19.76
C GLN A 619 -4.18 -8.15 18.50
N LEU A 620 -4.92 -8.87 17.64
CA LEU A 620 -5.63 -8.28 16.52
C LEU A 620 -6.68 -7.30 17.05
N GLU A 621 -6.71 -6.09 16.50
CA GLU A 621 -7.84 -5.19 16.74
C GLU A 621 -9.10 -5.72 16.03
N THR A 622 -10.25 -5.07 16.27
CA THR A 622 -11.57 -5.43 15.71
C THR A 622 -11.57 -5.70 14.20
N TYR A 623 -10.68 -5.03 13.47
CA TYR A 623 -10.60 -5.07 12.01
C TYR A 623 -9.37 -5.81 11.46
N GLY A 624 -8.62 -6.48 12.33
CA GLY A 624 -7.56 -7.41 11.92
C GLY A 624 -6.17 -6.80 11.74
N ALA A 625 -5.97 -5.50 12.00
CA ALA A 625 -4.62 -4.94 12.06
C ALA A 625 -3.95 -5.27 13.40
N GLN A 626 -2.62 -5.21 13.42
CA GLN A 626 -1.81 -5.30 14.63
C GLN A 626 -0.97 -4.02 14.71
N PRO A 627 -1.43 -2.97 15.41
CA PRO A 627 -0.74 -1.69 15.50
C PRO A 627 0.76 -1.71 15.85
N PRO A 628 1.31 -2.70 16.60
CA PRO A 628 2.76 -2.78 16.81
C PRO A 628 3.57 -3.29 15.61
N ILE A 629 2.92 -3.94 14.64
CA ILE A 629 3.52 -4.41 13.39
C ILE A 629 3.48 -3.32 12.32
N GLU A 630 2.41 -2.52 12.35
CA GLU A 630 2.20 -1.29 11.54
C GLU A 630 3.11 -0.14 11.95
#